data_AF-A0A3P6AYF5-F1
#
_entry.id   AF-A0A3P6AYF5-F1
#
_cell.length_a   1.000
_cell.length_b   1.000
_cell.length_c   1.000
_cell.angle_alpha   90.00
_cell.angle_beta   90.00
_cell.angle_gamma   90.00
#
_symmetry.space_group_name_H-M   'P 1'
#
loop_
_entity.id
_entity.type
_entity.pdbx_description
1 polymer ?
#
loop_
_entity_poly.entity_id
_entity_poly.type
_entity_poly.pdbx_seq_one_letter_code
_entity_poly.pdbx_strand_id
1 'polypeptide(L)' 'KISERREQARVILNHYNGITEQIRHANMGFEKDVTDVFCSELIKKYQVDENEI' A
#
# COMPACT_ATOMS: atom_id res chain seq x y z
N LYS A 1 -0.63 -17.87 15.31
CA LYS A 1 0.22 -16.71 15.65
C LYS A 1 0.51 -15.94 14.37
N ILE A 2 0.16 -14.66 14.30
CA ILE A 2 0.46 -13.79 13.15
C ILE A 2 1.95 -13.41 13.26
N SER A 3 2.72 -13.53 12.18
CA SER A 3 4.16 -13.24 12.20
C SER A 3 4.41 -11.73 12.20
N GLU A 4 5.32 -11.26 13.05
CA GLU A 4 5.63 -9.84 13.29
C GLU A 4 6.09 -9.07 12.04
N ARG A 5 6.49 -9.77 10.97
CA ARG A 5 7.02 -9.18 9.73
C ARG A 5 6.07 -9.17 8.53
N ARG A 6 4.80 -9.58 8.70
CA ARG A 6 3.83 -9.52 7.60
C ARG A 6 3.16 -8.15 7.57
N GLU A 7 3.22 -7.50 6.42
CA GLU A 7 2.40 -6.32 6.15
C GLU A 7 0.91 -6.65 6.33
N GLN A 8 0.17 -5.69 6.87
CA GLN A 8 -1.25 -5.81 7.13
C GLN A 8 -1.95 -4.55 6.66
N ALA A 9 -2.93 -4.70 5.78
CA ALA A 9 -3.86 -3.62 5.50
C ALA A 9 -4.80 -3.45 6.70
N ARG A 10 -4.95 -2.20 7.17
CA ARG A 10 -5.88 -1.87 8.26
C ARG A 10 -7.08 -1.10 7.72
N VAL A 11 -8.26 -1.50 8.16
CA VAL A 11 -9.52 -0.83 7.85
C VAL A 11 -10.26 -0.55 9.14
N ILE A 12 -10.80 0.68 9.27
CA ILE A 12 -11.59 1.09 10.42
C ILE A 12 -13.07 0.95 10.06
N LEU A 13 -13.77 0.07 10.78
CA LEU A 13 -15.20 -0.19 10.63
C LEU A 13 -15.98 0.52 11.74
N ASN A 14 -16.16 1.83 11.59
CA ASN A 14 -16.95 2.62 12.54
C ASN A 14 -18.29 3.00 11.92
N HIS A 15 -19.37 2.85 12.69
CA HIS A 15 -20.65 3.52 12.39
C HIS A 15 -20.52 5.01 12.76
N TYR A 16 -21.07 5.91 11.94
CA TYR A 16 -21.09 7.37 12.15
C TYR A 16 -19.71 8.07 12.13
N ASN A 17 -18.80 7.69 11.22
CA ASN A 17 -17.53 8.40 11.02
C ASN A 17 -17.57 9.50 9.94
N GLY A 18 -18.76 9.93 9.52
CA GLY A 18 -18.93 10.93 8.46
C GLY A 18 -18.63 10.42 7.04
N ILE A 19 -18.33 9.11 6.88
CA ILE A 19 -18.12 8.51 5.57
C ILE A 19 -19.39 7.77 5.14
N THR A 20 -19.95 8.19 4.02
CA THR A 20 -21.24 7.71 3.50
C THR A 20 -21.16 6.31 2.89
N GLU A 21 -19.95 5.87 2.49
CA GLU A 21 -19.74 4.56 1.90
C GLU A 21 -19.69 3.46 2.96
N GLN A 22 -20.51 2.42 2.74
CA GLN A 22 -20.61 1.24 3.61
C GLN A 22 -19.50 0.22 3.33
N ILE A 23 -18.91 0.25 2.12
CA ILE A 23 -17.84 -0.66 1.70
C ILE A 23 -16.49 0.03 1.92
N ARG A 24 -15.52 -0.70 2.48
CA ARG A 24 -14.15 -0.23 2.67
C ARG A 24 -13.21 -1.06 1.82
N HIS A 25 -12.33 -0.38 1.09
CA HIS A 25 -11.28 -1.04 0.32
C HIS A 25 -9.97 -1.06 1.12
N ALA A 26 -9.26 -2.18 1.03
CA ALA A 26 -7.98 -2.42 1.66
C ALA A 26 -6.97 -2.79 0.58
N ASN A 27 -5.79 -2.17 0.61
CA ASN A 27 -4.74 -2.45 -0.37
C ASN A 27 -3.71 -3.38 0.24
N MET A 28 -3.39 -4.46 -0.48
CA MET A 28 -2.28 -5.35 -0.17
C MET A 28 -1.52 -5.64 -1.46
N GLY A 29 -0.20 -5.65 -1.37
CA GLY A 29 0.70 -6.08 -2.44
C GLY A 29 1.34 -7.43 -2.09
N PHE A 30 1.73 -8.18 -3.11
CA PHE A 30 2.68 -9.28 -2.97
C PHE A 30 3.95 -8.90 -3.72
N GLU A 31 5.09 -9.15 -3.09
CA GLU A 31 6.37 -9.04 -3.79
C GLU A 31 6.49 -10.16 -4.83
N LYS A 32 7.05 -9.81 -5.99
CA LYS A 32 7.38 -10.76 -7.05
C LYS A 32 8.84 -11.18 -6.86
N ASP A 33 9.12 -12.48 -6.94
CA ASP A 33 10.48 -13.03 -6.71
C ASP A 33 11.54 -12.50 -7.68
N VAL A 34 11.14 -12.08 -8.88
CA VAL A 34 12.02 -11.52 -9.90
C VAL A 34 11.50 -10.15 -10.31
N THR A 35 12.37 -9.15 -10.20
CA THR A 35 12.09 -7.78 -10.63
C THR A 35 11.88 -7.73 -12.14
N ASP A 36 10.85 -7.00 -12.57
CA ASP A 36 10.60 -6.83 -13.99
C ASP A 36 11.56 -5.79 -14.59
N VAL A 37 11.91 -5.95 -15.87
CA VAL A 37 12.87 -5.06 -16.56
C VAL A 37 12.35 -3.60 -16.55
N PHE A 38 11.03 -3.46 -16.64
CA PHE A 38 10.32 -2.18 -16.61
C PHE A 38 10.25 -1.53 -15.23
N CYS A 39 10.55 -2.27 -14.14
CA CYS A 39 10.56 -1.68 -12.79
C CYS A 39 11.61 -0.57 -12.69
N SER A 40 12.75 -0.70 -13.39
CA SER A 40 13.81 0.32 -13.37
C SER A 40 13.40 1.67 -13.99
N GLU A 41 12.60 1.62 -15.06
CA GLU A 41 12.04 2.81 -15.71
C GLU A 41 10.91 3.42 -14.89
N LEU A 42 10.06 2.58 -14.29
CA LEU A 42 8.99 3.01 -13.38
C LEU A 42 9.56 3.70 -12.13
N ILE A 43 10.60 3.12 -11.52
CA ILE A 43 11.26 3.72 -10.35
C ILE A 43 11.80 5.10 -10.71
N LYS A 44 12.45 5.29 -11.87
CA LYS A 44 12.94 6.60 -12.32
C LYS A 44 11.81 7.61 -12.57
N LYS A 45 10.69 7.18 -13.13
CA LYS A 45 9.53 8.06 -13.40
C LYS A 45 8.85 8.55 -12.12
N TYR A 46 8.82 7.70 -11.10
CA TYR A 46 8.17 7.97 -9.81
C TYR A 46 9.16 8.22 -8.68
N GLN A 47 10.43 8.49 -9.00
CA GLN A 47 11.39 9.08 -8.07
C GLN A 47 10.89 10.49 -7.75
N VAL A 48 9.98 10.55 -6.78
CA VAL A 48 9.68 11.76 -6.03
C VAL A 48 10.81 11.86 -5.03
N ASP A 49 11.62 12.92 -5.11
CA ASP A 49 12.66 13.19 -4.12
C ASP A 49 12.00 13.21 -2.74
N GLU A 50 12.24 12.17 -1.92
CA GLU A 50 11.79 12.09 -0.53
C GLU A 50 12.54 13.08 0.39
N ASN A 51 13.25 14.06 -0.19
CA ASN A 51 14.18 14.97 0.49
C ASN A 51 13.81 16.45 0.35
N GLU A 52 12.53 16.80 0.45
CA GLU A 52 12.13 18.16 0.86
C GLU A 52 11.53 18.10 2.27
N ILE A 53 12.42 18.19 3.28
CA ILE A 53 12.10 18.62 4.65
C ILE A 53 12.72 20.00 4.85
#